data_AF-A0A8H3V027-F1
#
_entry.id   AF-A0A8H3V027-F1
#
_cell.length_a   1.000
_cell.length_b   1.000
_cell.length_c   1.000
_cell.angle_alpha   90.00
_cell.angle_beta   90.00
_cell.angle_gamma   90.00
#
_symmetry.space_group_name_H-M   'P 1'
#
loop_
_entity.id
_entity.type
_entity.pdbx_description
1 polymer ?
#
loop_
_entity_poly.entity_id
_entity_poly.type
_entity_poly.pdbx_seq_one_letter_code
_entity_poly.pdbx_strand_id
1 'polypeptide(L)'
;MASNINGAIHHTGVFLSWHRYALSLWEDALRDECGWRGGLAYWDWHRDTPEAGADWLQSPLFDTVSGYGGNGQRVNASAPAGGIAMSDLFNSINDPLFFPHHAGLDRVWALWQEQDPKRIMDAGEATGLSDTSPMTLDSWFWVGFAGKDRQTVEVMDALNRDGRGVVCYKYEGNTFDSYFK
;
A
#
# COMPACT_ATOMS: atom_id res chain seq x y z
N MET A 1 3.34 2.90 -26.52
CA MET A 1 2.05 3.04 -25.80
C MET A 1 2.33 2.66 -24.36
N ALA A 2 2.31 3.63 -23.43
CA ALA A 2 2.31 3.30 -22.02
C ALA A 2 0.91 2.75 -21.71
N SER A 3 0.80 1.43 -21.53
CA SER A 3 -0.44 0.81 -21.06
C SER A 3 -0.74 1.35 -19.67
N ASN A 4 -1.96 1.86 -19.48
CA ASN A 4 -2.44 2.32 -18.18
C ASN A 4 -2.48 1.12 -17.21
N ILE A 5 -1.50 1.06 -16.31
CA ILE A 5 -1.33 -0.06 -15.37
C ILE A 5 -2.51 -0.18 -14.38
N ASN A 6 -3.21 0.93 -14.10
CA ASN A 6 -4.25 0.96 -13.08
C ASN A 6 -5.35 -0.09 -13.28
N GLY A 7 -5.72 -0.38 -14.54
CA GLY A 7 -6.73 -1.40 -14.83
C GLY A 7 -6.28 -2.85 -14.57
N ALA A 8 -4.97 -3.08 -14.50
CA ALA A 8 -4.35 -4.39 -14.26
C ALA A 8 -3.98 -4.65 -12.80
N ILE A 9 -4.02 -3.61 -11.94
CA ILE A 9 -3.60 -3.71 -10.54
C ILE A 9 -4.68 -3.28 -9.53
N HIS A 10 -5.79 -2.68 -9.97
CA HIS A 10 -6.90 -2.29 -9.11
C HIS A 10 -8.13 -3.15 -9.36
N HIS A 11 -8.82 -3.51 -8.27
CA HIS A 11 -9.93 -4.46 -8.27
C HIS A 11 -9.54 -5.87 -8.76
N THR A 12 -8.27 -6.23 -8.55
CA THR A 12 -7.63 -7.46 -9.06
C THR A 12 -7.13 -8.36 -7.93
N GLY A 13 -6.96 -9.64 -8.23
CA GLY A 13 -6.28 -10.60 -7.36
C GLY A 13 -4.86 -10.20 -6.96
N VAL A 14 -4.16 -9.45 -7.82
CA VAL A 14 -2.79 -8.96 -7.55
C VAL A 14 -2.73 -7.60 -6.85
N PHE A 15 -3.87 -6.98 -6.49
CA PHE A 15 -3.87 -5.62 -5.94
C PHE A 15 -2.96 -5.51 -4.70
N LEU A 16 -3.12 -6.42 -3.74
CA LEU A 16 -2.37 -6.37 -2.49
C LEU A 16 -0.89 -6.69 -2.69
N SER A 17 -0.57 -7.74 -3.46
CA SER A 17 0.82 -8.14 -3.72
C SER A 17 1.57 -7.09 -4.57
N TRP A 18 0.92 -6.49 -5.57
CA TRP A 18 1.52 -5.43 -6.37
C TRP A 18 1.85 -4.20 -5.52
N HIS A 19 0.91 -3.73 -4.70
CA HIS A 19 1.13 -2.54 -3.87
C HIS A 19 2.16 -2.81 -2.77
N ARG A 20 2.21 -4.02 -2.20
CA ARG A 20 3.30 -4.44 -1.30
C ARG A 20 4.67 -4.32 -1.96
N TYR A 21 4.81 -4.80 -3.20
CA TYR A 21 6.09 -4.71 -3.91
C TYR A 21 6.42 -3.28 -4.33
N ALA A 22 5.42 -2.47 -4.70
CA ALA A 22 5.63 -1.06 -5.00
C ALA A 22 6.18 -0.30 -3.78
N LEU A 23 5.70 -0.62 -2.56
CA LEU A 23 6.26 -0.07 -1.32
C LEU A 23 7.71 -0.49 -1.11
N SER A 24 8.06 -1.77 -1.33
CA SER A 24 9.45 -2.21 -1.17
C SER A 24 10.40 -1.54 -2.17
N LEU A 25 9.97 -1.37 -3.44
CA LEU A 25 10.75 -0.65 -4.44
C LEU A 25 10.96 0.82 -4.07
N TRP A 26 9.94 1.46 -3.50
CA TRP A 26 10.07 2.83 -2.98
C TRP A 26 11.03 2.93 -1.81
N GLU A 27 10.95 1.98 -0.87
CA GLU A 27 11.88 1.92 0.26
C GLU A 27 13.33 1.69 -0.20
N ASP A 28 13.55 0.78 -1.15
CA ASP A 28 14.86 0.53 -1.75
C ASP A 28 15.43 1.81 -2.39
N ALA A 29 14.62 2.52 -3.19
CA ALA A 29 15.03 3.80 -3.77
C ALA A 29 15.41 4.83 -2.69
N LEU A 30 14.63 4.95 -1.61
CA LEU A 30 14.97 5.84 -0.50
C LEU A 30 16.29 5.43 0.18
N ARG A 31 16.56 4.14 0.33
CA ARG A 31 17.77 3.62 0.99
C ARG A 31 19.02 3.81 0.12
N ASP A 32 18.89 3.53 -1.16
CA ASP A 32 20.00 3.46 -2.12
C ASP A 32 20.33 4.85 -2.70
N GLU A 33 19.32 5.67 -2.98
CA GLU A 33 19.52 6.98 -3.61
C GLU A 33 19.60 8.11 -2.58
N CYS A 34 18.82 8.02 -1.49
CA CYS A 34 18.70 9.09 -0.49
C CYS A 34 19.42 8.77 0.83
N GLY A 35 19.99 7.57 0.99
CA GLY A 35 20.67 7.18 2.21
C GLY A 35 19.74 6.96 3.40
N TRP A 36 18.44 6.74 3.17
CA TRP A 36 17.46 6.45 4.23
C TRP A 36 17.85 5.18 5.00
N ARG A 37 17.65 5.19 6.32
CA ARG A 37 17.98 4.07 7.21
C ARG A 37 16.83 3.60 8.09
N GLY A 38 15.76 4.40 8.21
CA GLY A 38 14.52 4.01 8.91
C GLY A 38 13.70 3.00 8.10
N GLY A 39 12.54 2.61 8.62
CA GLY A 39 11.50 1.91 7.84
C GLY A 39 10.52 2.89 7.19
N LEU A 40 9.66 2.40 6.28
CA LEU A 40 8.52 3.19 5.81
C LEU A 40 7.52 3.42 6.94
N ALA A 41 7.00 4.64 7.04
CA ALA A 41 5.86 4.93 7.91
C ALA A 41 4.57 4.35 7.31
N TYR A 42 3.62 3.99 8.17
CA TYR A 42 2.26 3.61 7.78
C TYR A 42 1.23 4.54 8.43
N TRP A 43 0.12 4.78 7.75
CA TRP A 43 -1.02 5.52 8.30
C TRP A 43 -1.94 4.58 9.06
N ASP A 44 -2.01 4.77 10.37
CA ASP A 44 -2.97 4.08 11.24
C ASP A 44 -4.31 4.83 11.31
N TRP A 45 -5.20 4.60 10.35
CA TRP A 45 -6.49 5.31 10.28
C TRP A 45 -7.34 5.16 11.54
N HIS A 46 -7.22 4.04 12.25
CA HIS A 46 -8.02 3.77 13.45
C HIS A 46 -7.79 4.82 14.53
N ARG A 47 -6.59 5.39 14.61
CA ARG A 47 -6.25 6.43 15.59
C ARG A 47 -6.84 7.79 15.25
N ASP A 48 -7.28 7.96 14.01
CA ASP A 48 -7.70 9.22 13.41
C ASP A 48 -9.22 9.24 13.16
N THR A 49 -9.96 8.25 13.65
CA THR A 49 -11.43 8.21 13.51
C THR A 49 -12.15 8.90 14.67
N PRO A 50 -13.41 9.34 14.45
CA PRO A 50 -14.24 9.89 15.53
C PRO A 50 -14.45 8.91 16.70
N GLU A 51 -14.49 7.61 16.44
CA GLU A 51 -14.62 6.57 17.48
C GLU A 51 -13.40 6.51 18.41
N ALA A 52 -12.22 6.84 17.90
CA ALA A 52 -11.01 7.03 18.70
C ALA A 52 -10.95 8.40 19.40
N GLY A 53 -11.98 9.24 19.24
CA GLY A 53 -12.00 10.61 19.75
C GLY A 53 -11.08 11.56 18.97
N ALA A 54 -10.76 11.24 17.72
CA ALA A 54 -9.86 12.01 16.87
C ALA A 54 -10.57 12.60 15.64
N ASP A 55 -9.92 13.57 15.01
CA ASP A 55 -10.26 14.11 13.70
C ASP A 55 -9.09 13.84 12.78
N TRP A 56 -9.32 13.10 11.70
CA TRP A 56 -8.29 12.75 10.73
C TRP A 56 -7.62 13.97 10.11
N LEU A 57 -8.29 15.12 10.03
CA LEU A 57 -7.69 16.37 9.58
C LEU A 57 -6.62 16.91 10.54
N GLN A 58 -6.60 16.42 11.77
CA GLN A 58 -5.59 16.73 12.80
C GLN A 58 -4.51 15.64 12.91
N SER A 59 -4.52 14.64 12.03
CA SER A 59 -3.48 13.62 12.02
C SER A 59 -2.10 14.27 11.83
N PRO A 60 -1.05 13.85 12.57
CA PRO A 60 0.31 14.35 12.37
C PRO A 60 0.84 14.17 10.94
N LEU A 61 0.26 13.25 10.17
CA LEU A 61 0.59 13.06 8.76
C LEU A 61 0.30 14.29 7.90
N PHE A 62 -0.66 15.13 8.28
CA PHE A 62 -1.01 16.35 7.56
C PHE A 62 -0.26 17.59 8.07
N ASP A 63 0.70 17.42 9.00
CA ASP A 63 1.54 18.53 9.46
C ASP A 63 2.42 19.06 8.32
N THR A 64 2.53 20.39 8.24
CA THR A 64 3.24 21.05 7.12
C THR A 64 4.76 21.03 7.22
N VAL A 65 5.32 20.62 8.36
CA VAL A 65 6.77 20.64 8.61
C VAL A 65 7.31 19.23 8.83
N SER A 66 6.67 18.47 9.71
CA SER A 66 7.04 17.11 10.12
C SER A 66 6.22 16.02 9.43
N GLY A 67 5.11 16.38 8.78
CA GLY A 67 4.23 15.48 8.05
C GLY A 67 4.47 15.48 6.54
N TYR A 68 3.51 14.94 5.80
CA TYR A 68 3.52 14.82 4.34
C TYR A 68 2.91 16.03 3.63
N GLY A 69 2.62 17.11 4.39
CA GLY A 69 1.93 18.29 3.90
C GLY A 69 0.43 18.25 4.23
N GLY A 70 -0.16 19.43 4.37
CA GLY A 70 -1.60 19.56 4.60
C GLY A 70 -2.42 19.25 3.35
N ASN A 71 -3.74 19.46 3.44
CA ASN A 71 -4.71 19.19 2.36
C ASN A 71 -4.56 20.03 1.06
N GLY A 72 -3.46 20.76 0.89
CA GLY A 72 -3.26 21.74 -0.18
C GLY A 72 -4.27 22.91 -0.11
N GLN A 73 -4.21 23.80 -1.11
CA GLN A 73 -5.29 24.78 -1.32
C GLN A 73 -6.47 24.08 -1.99
N ARG A 74 -7.68 24.24 -1.44
CA ARG A 74 -8.92 23.85 -2.12
C ARG A 74 -9.06 24.65 -3.41
N VAL A 75 -8.82 24.02 -4.56
CA VAL A 75 -9.16 24.58 -5.88
C VAL A 75 -10.68 24.76 -6.06
N ASN A 76 -11.48 24.06 -5.26
CA ASN A 76 -12.93 24.07 -5.25
C ASN A 76 -13.44 23.60 -3.86
N ALA A 77 -14.49 24.23 -3.32
CA ALA A 77 -15.13 23.85 -2.05
C ALA A 77 -15.61 22.38 -1.99
N SER A 78 -15.88 21.75 -3.13
CA SER A 78 -16.36 20.37 -3.29
C SER A 78 -15.26 19.31 -3.38
N ALA A 79 -13.98 19.69 -3.40
CA ALA A 79 -12.91 18.71 -3.44
C ALA A 79 -12.82 17.94 -2.10
N PRO A 80 -12.66 16.60 -2.11
CA PRO A 80 -12.40 15.83 -0.90
C PRO A 80 -11.18 16.39 -0.16
N ALA A 81 -11.19 16.30 1.17
CA ALA A 81 -9.97 16.54 1.94
C ALA A 81 -8.98 15.38 1.66
N GLY A 82 -7.67 15.65 1.72
CA GLY A 82 -6.63 14.68 1.37
C GLY A 82 -5.71 15.09 0.21
N GLY A 83 -5.74 16.34 -0.24
CA GLY A 83 -5.00 16.75 -1.44
C GLY A 83 -5.67 16.22 -2.73
N ILE A 84 -5.57 17.00 -3.81
CA ILE A 84 -6.26 16.69 -5.08
C ILE A 84 -5.74 15.37 -5.67
N ALA A 85 -4.46 15.06 -5.44
CA ALA A 85 -3.80 13.88 -6.00
C ALA A 85 -4.29 12.57 -5.37
N MET A 86 -4.35 12.43 -4.03
CA MET A 86 -4.87 11.20 -3.40
C MET A 86 -6.32 10.87 -3.78
N SER A 87 -7.11 11.88 -4.19
CA SER A 87 -8.49 11.67 -4.64
C SER A 87 -8.63 11.17 -6.09
N ASP A 88 -7.52 11.12 -6.85
CA ASP A 88 -7.48 10.67 -8.25
C ASP A 88 -6.69 9.36 -8.37
N LEU A 89 -7.35 8.29 -8.79
CA LEU A 89 -6.75 6.96 -8.97
C LEU A 89 -5.49 6.96 -9.84
N PHE A 90 -5.43 7.82 -10.87
CA PHE A 90 -4.32 7.84 -11.83
C PHE A 90 -3.15 8.70 -11.35
N ASN A 91 -3.39 9.61 -10.40
CA ASN A 91 -2.42 10.60 -9.95
C ASN A 91 -2.04 10.46 -8.47
N SER A 92 -2.70 9.57 -7.71
CA SER A 92 -2.54 9.41 -6.26
C SER A 92 -1.10 9.15 -5.84
N ILE A 93 -0.33 8.38 -6.63
CA ILE A 93 1.09 8.10 -6.35
C ILE A 93 1.98 9.36 -6.31
N ASN A 94 1.55 10.46 -6.92
CA ASN A 94 2.27 11.74 -6.87
C ASN A 94 2.05 12.50 -5.55
N ASP A 95 1.12 12.05 -4.72
CA ASP A 95 0.96 12.55 -3.36
C ASP A 95 1.84 11.75 -2.40
N PRO A 96 2.74 12.39 -1.62
CA PRO A 96 3.57 11.68 -0.65
C PRO A 96 2.78 10.84 0.37
N LEU A 97 1.50 11.16 0.61
CA LEU A 97 0.61 10.40 1.49
C LEU A 97 0.22 9.03 0.92
N PHE A 98 0.44 8.78 -0.37
CA PHE A 98 0.20 7.49 -1.02
C PHE A 98 0.92 6.35 -0.31
N PHE A 99 2.21 6.52 -0.03
CA PHE A 99 3.05 5.49 0.54
C PHE A 99 2.61 5.08 1.96
N PRO A 100 2.43 6.00 2.93
CA PRO A 100 1.92 5.62 4.25
C PRO A 100 0.48 5.11 4.20
N HIS A 101 -0.38 5.59 3.29
CA HIS A 101 -1.71 5.03 3.08
C HIS A 101 -1.65 3.56 2.64
N HIS A 102 -0.88 3.25 1.60
CA HIS A 102 -0.75 1.87 1.12
C HIS A 102 0.03 0.97 2.09
N ALA A 103 0.98 1.49 2.86
CA ALA A 103 1.62 0.76 3.95
C ALA A 103 0.61 0.42 5.07
N GLY A 104 -0.37 1.29 5.32
CA GLY A 104 -1.51 0.98 6.20
C GLY A 104 -2.36 -0.18 5.67
N LEU A 105 -2.61 -0.23 4.36
CA LEU A 105 -3.40 -1.31 3.73
C LEU A 105 -2.65 -2.64 3.81
N ASP A 106 -1.36 -2.61 3.47
CA ASP A 106 -0.52 -3.78 3.53
C ASP A 106 -0.36 -4.31 4.96
N ARG A 107 -0.29 -3.42 5.95
CA ARG A 107 -0.31 -3.80 7.37
C ARG A 107 -1.56 -4.55 7.76
N VAL A 108 -2.74 -4.08 7.35
CA VAL A 108 -4.01 -4.79 7.61
C VAL A 108 -3.99 -6.17 6.96
N TRP A 109 -3.50 -6.27 5.73
CA TRP A 109 -3.38 -7.56 5.04
C TRP A 109 -2.42 -8.51 5.77
N ALA A 110 -1.24 -8.02 6.18
CA ALA A 110 -0.28 -8.80 6.96
C ALA A 110 -0.93 -9.31 8.27
N LEU A 111 -1.61 -8.45 9.03
CA LEU A 111 -2.33 -8.86 10.26
C LEU A 111 -3.42 -9.90 10.00
N TRP A 112 -4.08 -9.85 8.83
CA TRP A 112 -5.05 -10.85 8.43
C TRP A 112 -4.40 -12.21 8.10
N GLN A 113 -3.24 -12.19 7.42
CA GLN A 113 -2.45 -13.38 7.11
C GLN A 113 -1.89 -14.04 8.38
N GLU A 114 -1.47 -13.24 9.38
CA GLU A 114 -0.88 -13.74 10.63
C GLU A 114 -1.86 -14.52 11.52
N GLN A 115 -3.17 -14.38 11.34
CA GLN A 115 -4.17 -15.13 12.12
C GLN A 115 -4.24 -16.61 11.77
N ASP A 116 -3.92 -16.98 10.52
CA ASP A 116 -3.91 -18.36 10.07
C ASP A 116 -2.88 -18.50 8.95
N PRO A 117 -1.79 -19.27 9.14
CA PRO A 117 -0.76 -19.48 8.12
C PRO A 117 -1.28 -19.96 6.76
N LYS A 118 -2.48 -20.58 6.71
CA LYS A 118 -3.11 -20.98 5.44
C LYS A 118 -3.43 -19.77 4.56
N ARG A 119 -3.66 -18.60 5.16
CA ARG A 119 -4.00 -17.34 4.48
C ARG A 119 -2.83 -16.69 3.75
N ILE A 120 -1.60 -17.11 4.02
CA ILE A 120 -0.40 -16.50 3.42
C ILE A 120 -0.50 -16.54 1.89
N MET A 121 -1.00 -17.64 1.33
CA MET A 121 -1.08 -17.87 -0.12
C MET A 121 -2.50 -17.71 -0.68
N ASP A 122 -3.44 -17.17 0.11
CA ASP A 122 -4.78 -16.87 -0.37
C ASP A 122 -4.72 -15.66 -1.30
N ALA A 123 -4.90 -15.90 -2.60
CA ALA A 123 -5.04 -14.88 -3.63
C ALA A 123 -6.49 -14.86 -4.14
N GLY A 124 -7.06 -13.66 -4.28
CA GLY A 124 -8.38 -13.51 -4.88
C GLY A 124 -8.34 -13.81 -6.38
N GLU A 125 -9.40 -14.43 -6.90
CA GLU A 125 -9.54 -14.69 -8.35
C GLU A 125 -10.07 -13.47 -9.13
N ALA A 126 -10.20 -12.32 -8.45
CA ALA A 126 -10.79 -11.11 -9.01
C ALA A 126 -10.03 -10.66 -10.26
N THR A 127 -10.79 -10.52 -11.33
CA THR A 127 -10.33 -10.06 -12.63
C THR A 127 -10.23 -8.54 -12.66
N GLY A 128 -9.25 -8.01 -13.37
CA GLY A 128 -9.05 -6.57 -13.46
C GLY A 128 -10.08 -5.86 -14.33
N LEU A 129 -10.07 -4.53 -14.28
CA LEU A 129 -10.93 -3.69 -15.10
C LEU A 129 -10.67 -3.87 -16.61
N SER A 130 -9.50 -4.39 -16.98
CA SER A 130 -9.08 -4.60 -18.38
C SER A 130 -8.75 -6.05 -18.76
N ASP A 131 -8.63 -6.97 -17.80
CA ASP A 131 -8.27 -8.38 -18.05
C ASP A 131 -9.13 -9.32 -17.21
N THR A 132 -9.90 -10.17 -17.88
CA THR A 132 -10.81 -11.16 -17.28
C THR A 132 -10.17 -12.51 -17.01
N SER A 133 -8.86 -12.64 -17.21
CA SER A 133 -8.15 -13.88 -16.91
C SER A 133 -8.09 -14.10 -15.39
N PRO A 134 -8.42 -15.31 -14.89
CA PRO A 134 -8.29 -15.61 -13.47
C PRO A 134 -6.84 -15.39 -13.02
N MET A 135 -6.64 -14.52 -12.05
CA MET A 135 -5.32 -14.27 -11.48
C MET A 135 -4.95 -15.39 -10.50
N THR A 136 -3.69 -15.80 -10.52
CA THR A 136 -3.15 -16.87 -9.68
C THR A 136 -1.85 -16.45 -9.00
N LEU A 137 -1.33 -17.31 -8.13
CA LEU A 137 -0.01 -17.12 -7.51
C LEU A 137 1.14 -17.06 -8.53
N ASP A 138 0.96 -17.67 -9.71
CA ASP A 138 1.96 -17.68 -10.78
C ASP A 138 1.83 -16.47 -11.72
N SER A 139 0.76 -15.67 -11.58
CA SER A 139 0.56 -14.46 -12.37
C SER A 139 1.72 -13.48 -12.14
N TRP A 140 2.25 -12.97 -13.24
CA TRP A 140 3.23 -11.91 -13.24
C TRP A 140 2.53 -10.56 -13.22
N PHE A 141 3.09 -9.61 -12.49
CA PHE A 141 2.68 -8.22 -12.59
C PHE A 141 3.85 -7.34 -13.02
N TRP A 142 3.51 -6.35 -13.84
CA TRP A 142 4.46 -5.39 -14.39
C TRP A 142 4.66 -4.23 -13.42
N VAL A 143 5.88 -3.76 -13.22
CA VAL A 143 6.18 -2.56 -12.40
C VAL A 143 6.88 -1.44 -13.18
N GLY A 144 6.99 -1.61 -14.51
CA GLY A 144 7.56 -0.58 -15.37
C GLY A 144 9.01 -0.28 -15.06
N PHE A 145 9.36 1.00 -15.12
CA PHE A 145 10.73 1.44 -14.88
C PHE A 145 11.13 1.40 -13.39
N ALA A 146 10.19 1.16 -12.48
CA ALA A 146 10.46 1.17 -11.04
C ALA A 146 11.28 -0.04 -10.58
N GLY A 147 11.28 -1.15 -11.33
CA GLY A 147 12.01 -2.35 -10.91
C GLY A 147 11.81 -3.54 -11.83
N LYS A 148 12.20 -4.71 -11.33
CA LYS A 148 12.00 -5.99 -12.03
C LYS A 148 10.60 -6.52 -11.76
N ASP A 149 9.90 -6.95 -12.80
CA ASP A 149 8.62 -7.67 -12.69
C ASP A 149 8.74 -8.91 -11.80
N ARG A 150 7.64 -9.26 -11.12
CA ARG A 150 7.57 -10.37 -10.17
C ARG A 150 6.31 -11.19 -10.35
N GLN A 151 6.38 -12.44 -9.89
CA GLN A 151 5.20 -13.26 -9.68
C GLN A 151 4.52 -12.89 -8.36
N THR A 152 3.19 -13.02 -8.33
CA THR A 152 2.38 -12.84 -7.12
C THR A 152 2.95 -13.60 -5.93
N VAL A 153 3.31 -14.87 -6.12
CA VAL A 153 3.85 -15.75 -5.06
C VAL A 153 5.13 -15.22 -4.40
N GLU A 154 5.97 -14.47 -5.11
CA GLU A 154 7.23 -13.93 -4.57
C GLU A 154 6.99 -12.82 -3.53
N VAL A 155 5.77 -12.29 -3.43
CA VAL A 155 5.46 -11.11 -2.60
C VAL A 155 4.40 -11.40 -1.52
N MET A 156 3.76 -12.57 -1.57
CA MET A 156 2.65 -12.92 -0.67
C MET A 156 3.00 -12.93 0.82
N ASP A 157 4.23 -13.30 1.19
CA ASP A 157 4.67 -13.36 2.59
C ASP A 157 5.64 -12.23 2.91
N ALA A 158 5.19 -11.23 3.68
CA ALA A 158 6.02 -10.10 4.11
C ALA A 158 7.24 -10.54 4.94
N LEU A 159 7.17 -11.71 5.59
CA LEU A 159 8.23 -12.23 6.44
C LEU A 159 9.15 -13.23 5.72
N ASN A 160 8.88 -13.55 4.45
CA ASN A 160 9.65 -14.49 3.64
C ASN A 160 10.00 -15.80 4.35
N ARG A 161 9.03 -16.41 5.02
CA ARG A 161 9.29 -17.56 5.89
C ARG A 161 9.76 -18.80 5.14
N ASP A 162 9.33 -18.94 3.89
CA ASP A 162 9.71 -20.06 3.03
C ASP A 162 10.96 -19.78 2.18
N GLY A 163 11.51 -18.56 2.27
CA GLY A 163 12.71 -18.13 1.55
C GLY A 163 12.53 -17.91 0.05
N ARG A 164 11.31 -18.05 -0.50
CA ARG A 164 11.03 -17.85 -1.94
C ARG A 164 10.69 -16.40 -2.27
N GLY A 165 10.34 -15.60 -1.26
CA GLY A 165 9.90 -14.23 -1.41
C GLY A 165 11.03 -13.22 -1.62
N VAL A 166 10.66 -12.02 -2.07
CA VAL A 166 11.58 -10.92 -2.39
C VAL A 166 11.48 -9.74 -1.41
N VAL A 167 10.54 -9.80 -0.47
CA VAL A 167 10.35 -8.81 0.60
C VAL A 167 10.61 -9.47 1.96
N CYS A 168 11.13 -8.75 2.94
CA CYS A 168 11.36 -9.29 4.29
C CYS A 168 11.30 -8.19 5.35
N TYR A 169 10.10 -7.88 5.84
CA TYR A 169 9.85 -6.85 6.85
C TYR A 169 8.69 -7.23 7.77
N LYS A 170 8.54 -6.48 8.86
CA LYS A 170 7.40 -6.58 9.77
C LYS A 170 6.91 -5.19 10.15
N TYR A 171 5.63 -5.09 10.43
CA TYR A 171 5.06 -3.86 10.99
C TYR A 171 5.30 -3.78 12.49
N GLU A 172 5.57 -2.56 12.97
CA GLU A 172 5.59 -2.25 14.39
C GLU A 172 4.16 -2.08 14.94
N GLY A 173 3.99 -2.27 16.25
CA GLY A 173 2.75 -1.95 16.95
C GLY A 173 1.71 -3.07 17.01
N ASN A 174 0.43 -2.68 17.13
CA ASN A 174 -0.63 -3.50 17.71
C ASN A 174 -1.04 -4.75 16.89
N THR A 175 -1.60 -5.76 17.56
CA THR A 175 -2.01 -7.06 17.01
C THR A 175 -3.38 -7.02 16.32
N PHE A 176 -3.76 -8.06 15.58
CA PHE A 176 -5.09 -8.12 14.95
C PHE A 176 -6.24 -7.87 15.96
N ASP A 177 -6.14 -8.45 17.15
CA ASP A 177 -7.15 -8.32 18.22
C ASP A 177 -7.29 -6.91 18.79
N SER A 178 -6.34 -6.00 18.58
CA SER A 178 -6.53 -4.61 18.99
C SER A 178 -7.31 -3.78 17.97
N TYR A 179 -7.47 -4.28 16.73
CA TYR A 179 -8.12 -3.54 15.63
C TYR A 179 -9.52 -4.04 15.30
N PHE A 180 -9.79 -5.34 15.44
CA PHE A 180 -11.00 -5.98 14.90
C PHE A 180 -11.88 -6.61 15.98
N LYS A 181 -11.91 -6.03 17.17
CA LYS A 181 -12.82 -6.43 18.26
C LYS A 181 -14.23 -5.90 18.08
#